data_AF-X1SBR2-F1
#
_entry.id   AF-X1SBR2-F1
#
_cell.length_a   1.000
_cell.length_b   1.000
_cell.length_c   1.000
_cell.angle_alpha   90.00
_cell.angle_beta   90.00
_cell.angle_gamma   90.00
#
_symmetry.space_group_name_H-M   'P 1'
#
loop_
_entity.id
_entity.type
_entity.pdbx_description
1 polymer ?
#
loop_
_entity_poly.entity_id
_entity_poly.type
_entity_poly.pdbx_seq_one_letter_code
_entity_poly.pdbx_strand_id
1 'polypeptide(L)'
;FEIADKIDSLLMTNRKTQRAKGTGILIQALAQTVEREQPDFVLFVGDREECIAATVVGNYMDVLVAHIGGGDPVYGNADDPIRFAASKLAHIHFVTAKSYAENLKRIG
;
A
#
# COMPACT_ATOMS: atom_id res chain seq x y z
N PHE A 1 15.36 8.99 12.44
CA PHE A 1 15.24 7.52 12.51
C PHE A 1 16.33 6.92 11.65
N GLU A 2 16.72 5.67 11.92
CA GLU A 2 17.67 4.91 11.10
C GLU A 2 16.95 4.30 9.88
N ILE A 3 17.60 4.28 8.72
CA ILE A 3 17.03 3.74 7.49
C ILE A 3 17.44 2.26 7.39
N ALA A 4 16.47 1.36 7.48
CA ALA A 4 16.72 -0.09 7.38
C ALA A 4 17.01 -0.55 5.95
N ASP A 5 16.27 -0.02 4.96
CA ASP A 5 16.44 -0.36 3.55
C ASP A 5 16.13 0.83 2.62
N LYS A 6 16.68 0.77 1.41
CA LYS A 6 16.33 1.66 0.29
C LYS A 6 15.98 0.80 -0.91
N ILE A 7 14.79 1.00 -1.47
CA ILE A 7 14.24 0.16 -2.54
C ILE A 7 14.05 1.00 -3.81
N ASP A 8 14.77 0.64 -4.87
CA ASP A 8 14.59 1.21 -6.19
C ASP A 8 13.50 0.45 -6.96
N SER A 9 12.38 1.11 -7.27
CA SER A 9 11.25 0.50 -7.99
C SER A 9 10.91 1.20 -9.31
N LEU A 10 11.51 2.36 -9.57
CA LEU A 10 11.25 3.16 -10.75
C LEU A 10 12.04 2.62 -11.95
N LEU A 11 11.32 2.21 -12.99
CA LEU A 11 11.92 1.80 -14.25
C LEU A 11 12.05 2.99 -15.19
N MET A 12 13.20 3.13 -15.86
CA MET A 12 13.45 4.18 -16.85
C MET A 12 12.70 3.90 -18.17
N THR A 13 11.39 4.12 -18.16
CA THR A 13 10.51 3.97 -19.32
C THR A 13 9.31 4.91 -19.19
N ASN A 14 8.45 4.97 -20.20
CA ASN A 14 7.14 5.64 -20.13
C ASN A 14 6.03 4.68 -20.61
N ARG A 15 6.34 3.39 -20.68
CA ARG A 15 5.37 2.37 -21.11
C ARG A 15 4.35 2.14 -20.01
N LYS A 16 3.12 1.82 -20.43
CA LYS A 16 2.02 1.45 -19.52
C LYS A 16 2.35 0.28 -18.57
N THR A 17 3.37 -0.52 -18.90
CA THR A 17 3.83 -1.65 -18.07
C THR A 17 4.63 -1.23 -16.84
N GLN A 18 5.08 0.02 -16.74
CA GLN A 18 5.99 0.47 -15.68
C GLN A 18 5.42 0.28 -14.28
N ARG A 19 4.20 0.79 -14.03
CA ARG A 19 3.57 0.77 -12.71
C ARG A 19 3.42 -0.67 -12.20
N ALA A 20 2.85 -1.54 -13.02
CA ALA A 20 2.67 -2.95 -12.70
C ALA A 20 4.01 -3.68 -12.40
N LYS A 21 5.07 -3.38 -13.17
CA LYS A 21 6.39 -3.94 -12.88
C LYS A 21 7.00 -3.37 -11.59
N GLY A 22 6.87 -2.07 -11.36
CA GLY A 22 7.30 -1.40 -10.13
C GLY A 22 6.63 -2.00 -8.89
N THR A 23 5.32 -2.27 -8.95
CA THR A 23 4.61 -2.98 -7.87
C THR A 23 5.22 -4.36 -7.60
N GLY A 24 5.54 -5.13 -8.64
CA GLY A 24 6.18 -6.44 -8.47
C GLY A 24 7.56 -6.36 -7.79
N ILE A 25 8.36 -5.37 -8.17
CA ILE A 25 9.67 -5.10 -7.54
C ILE A 25 9.48 -4.72 -6.06
N LEU A 26 8.51 -3.85 -5.77
CA LEU A 26 8.20 -3.44 -4.39
C LEU A 26 7.79 -4.64 -3.53
N ILE A 27 6.94 -5.54 -4.03
CA ILE A 27 6.53 -6.74 -3.29
C ILE A 27 7.75 -7.61 -2.97
N GLN A 28 8.62 -7.86 -3.96
CA GLN A 28 9.82 -8.69 -3.78
C GLN A 28 10.77 -8.09 -2.74
N ALA A 29 11.05 -6.79 -2.83
CA ALA A 29 11.98 -6.12 -1.93
C ALA A 29 11.39 -5.96 -0.52
N LEU A 30 10.13 -5.54 -0.40
CA LEU A 30 9.46 -5.40 0.90
C LEU A 30 9.37 -6.72 1.64
N ALA A 31 9.13 -7.84 0.95
CA ALA A 31 9.13 -9.16 1.59
C ALA A 31 10.48 -9.48 2.26
N GLN A 32 11.60 -9.15 1.61
CA GLN A 32 12.94 -9.32 2.18
C GLN A 32 13.19 -8.37 3.35
N THR A 33 12.76 -7.12 3.24
CA THR A 33 12.85 -6.15 4.35
C THR A 33 12.06 -6.63 5.56
N VAL A 34 10.81 -7.06 5.36
CA VAL A 34 9.94 -7.51 6.46
C VAL A 34 10.47 -8.80 7.12
N GLU A 35 11.01 -9.74 6.34
CA GLU A 35 11.66 -10.95 6.89
C GLU A 35 12.82 -10.61 7.83
N ARG A 36 13.66 -9.65 7.43
CA ARG A 36 14.86 -9.27 8.19
C ARG A 36 14.56 -8.37 9.39
N GLU A 37 13.69 -7.39 9.20
CA GLU A 37 13.40 -6.38 10.23
C GLU A 37 12.31 -6.82 11.22
N GLN A 38 11.50 -7.84 10.86
CA GLN A 38 10.41 -8.39 11.68
C GLN A 38 9.53 -7.32 12.37
N PRO A 39 8.97 -6.35 11.62
CA PRO A 39 8.19 -5.27 12.22
C PRO A 39 6.85 -5.79 12.77
N ASP A 40 6.35 -5.16 13.83
CA ASP A 40 5.00 -5.44 14.37
C ASP A 40 3.88 -5.04 13.39
N PHE A 41 4.12 -3.99 12.60
CA PHE A 41 3.20 -3.52 11.57
C PHE A 41 3.91 -2.78 10.44
N VAL A 42 3.27 -2.77 9.27
CA VAL A 42 3.64 -1.94 8.11
C VAL A 42 2.67 -0.78 8.00
N LEU A 43 3.21 0.44 7.88
CA LEU A 43 2.45 1.67 7.71
C LEU A 43 2.75 2.29 6.34
N PHE A 44 1.72 2.66 5.60
CA PHE A 44 1.86 3.40 4.34
C PHE A 44 0.80 4.50 4.21
N VAL A 45 1.02 5.40 3.25
CA VAL A 45 0.15 6.55 2.98
C VAL A 45 -0.26 6.59 1.50
N GLY A 46 -1.52 6.91 1.25
CA GLY A 46 -2.03 7.15 -0.10
C GLY A 46 -2.51 5.88 -0.81
N ASP A 47 -2.26 5.80 -2.11
CA ASP A 47 -2.89 4.83 -3.02
C ASP A 47 -2.05 4.43 -4.23
N ARG A 48 -0.74 4.69 -4.16
CA ARG A 48 0.22 4.32 -5.20
C ARG A 48 0.66 2.86 -5.04
N GLU A 49 1.58 2.44 -5.91
CA GLU A 49 2.07 1.07 -6.05
C GLU A 49 2.57 0.47 -4.74
N GLU A 50 3.20 1.26 -3.88
CA GLU A 50 3.67 0.84 -2.56
C GLU A 50 2.54 0.45 -1.61
N CYS A 51 1.35 1.03 -1.77
CA CYS A 51 0.22 0.79 -0.89
C CYS A 51 -0.27 -0.65 -1.06
N ILE A 52 -0.54 -1.06 -2.30
CA ILE A 52 -0.96 -2.44 -2.58
C ILE A 52 0.18 -3.42 -2.30
N ALA A 53 1.43 -3.07 -2.61
CA ALA A 53 2.59 -3.91 -2.32
C ALA A 53 2.74 -4.19 -0.81
N ALA A 54 2.66 -3.15 0.02
CA ALA A 54 2.72 -3.25 1.47
C ALA A 54 1.58 -4.12 2.03
N THR A 55 0.36 -3.95 1.52
CA THR A 55 -0.78 -4.77 1.97
C THR A 55 -0.63 -6.25 1.60
N VAL A 56 -0.13 -6.56 0.40
CA VAL A 56 0.13 -7.94 -0.02
C VAL A 56 1.19 -8.58 0.87
N VAL A 57 2.30 -7.88 1.09
CA VAL A 57 3.41 -8.38 1.92
C VAL A 57 2.96 -8.58 3.36
N GLY A 58 2.33 -7.57 3.98
CA GLY A 58 1.90 -7.66 5.38
C GLY A 58 0.90 -8.81 5.60
N ASN A 59 -0.12 -8.94 4.75
CA ASN A 59 -1.10 -10.01 4.90
C ASN A 59 -0.52 -11.42 4.69
N TYR A 60 0.40 -11.60 3.74
CA TYR A 60 1.00 -12.92 3.50
C TYR A 60 2.11 -13.30 4.47
N MET A 61 2.62 -12.34 5.25
CA MET A 61 3.67 -12.56 6.24
C MET A 61 3.17 -12.40 7.68
N ASP A 62 1.85 -12.39 7.89
CA ASP A 62 1.21 -12.24 9.20
C ASP A 62 1.64 -10.97 9.97
N VAL A 63 1.90 -9.88 9.24
CA VAL A 63 2.25 -8.57 9.81
C VAL A 63 1.07 -7.61 9.66
N LEU A 64 0.74 -6.89 10.74
CA LEU A 64 -0.36 -5.93 10.72
C LEU A 64 -0.09 -4.81 9.72
N VAL A 65 -1.16 -4.29 9.13
CA VAL A 65 -1.07 -3.28 8.07
C VAL A 65 -1.92 -2.10 8.43
N ALA A 66 -1.32 -0.90 8.41
CA ALA A 66 -1.97 0.35 8.71
C ALA A 66 -1.97 1.26 7.47
N HIS A 67 -3.14 1.80 7.14
CA HIS A 67 -3.33 2.64 5.95
C HIS A 67 -3.73 4.06 6.33
N ILE A 68 -2.92 5.04 5.93
CA ILE A 68 -3.26 6.47 6.01
C ILE A 68 -3.84 6.95 4.67
N GLY A 69 -4.97 7.64 4.71
CA GLY A 69 -5.58 8.26 3.52
C GLY A 69 -6.51 7.34 2.71
N GLY A 70 -6.98 6.24 3.29
CA GLY A 70 -8.03 5.40 2.71
C GLY A 70 -9.41 6.08 2.65
N GLY A 71 -10.25 5.59 1.74
CA GLY A 71 -11.67 5.98 1.64
C GLY A 71 -11.95 7.33 0.98
N ASP A 72 -10.92 8.09 0.62
CA ASP A 72 -11.03 9.32 -0.17
C ASP A 72 -11.19 8.96 -1.66
N PRO A 73 -12.33 9.22 -2.31
CA PRO A 73 -12.56 8.77 -3.68
C PRO A 73 -11.95 9.74 -4.71
N VAL A 74 -11.39 9.18 -5.79
CA VAL A 74 -10.86 9.94 -6.93
C VAL A 74 -11.42 9.39 -8.24
N TYR A 75 -12.18 10.19 -8.97
CA TYR A 75 -12.79 9.73 -10.22
C TYR A 75 -11.79 9.73 -11.39
N GLY A 76 -11.79 8.64 -12.18
CA GLY A 76 -11.07 8.56 -13.45
C GLY A 76 -9.57 8.26 -13.33
N ASN A 77 -9.09 7.88 -12.14
CA ASN A 77 -7.71 7.46 -11.93
C ASN A 77 -7.68 5.99 -11.47
N ALA A 78 -6.72 5.21 -12.00
CA ALA A 78 -6.46 3.84 -11.57
C ALA A 78 -6.09 3.73 -10.08
N ASP A 79 -5.65 4.84 -9.48
CA ASP A 79 -5.29 4.90 -8.05
C ASP A 79 -6.52 4.71 -7.13
N ASP A 80 -7.73 5.05 -7.57
CA ASP A 80 -8.96 4.92 -6.76
C ASP A 80 -9.34 3.46 -6.41
N PRO A 81 -9.49 2.54 -7.37
CA PRO A 81 -9.73 1.14 -7.02
C PRO A 81 -8.56 0.52 -6.24
N ILE A 82 -7.31 0.98 -6.48
CA ILE A 82 -6.15 0.54 -5.70
C ILE A 82 -6.24 1.02 -4.25
N ARG A 83 -6.68 2.27 -4.01
CA ARG A 83 -6.90 2.83 -2.68
C ARG A 83 -7.89 2.00 -1.88
N PHE A 84 -9.03 1.65 -2.47
CA PHE A 84 -10.05 0.85 -1.81
C PHE A 84 -9.60 -0.60 -1.61
N ALA A 85 -8.87 -1.19 -2.57
CA ALA A 85 -8.29 -2.53 -2.41
C ALA A 85 -7.24 -2.57 -1.30
N ALA A 86 -6.32 -1.61 -1.27
CA ALA A 86 -5.32 -1.48 -0.22
C ALA A 86 -5.98 -1.22 1.14
N SER A 87 -7.02 -0.38 1.18
CA SER A 87 -7.82 -0.19 2.39
C SER A 87 -8.42 -1.52 2.84
N LYS A 88 -9.07 -2.26 1.96
CA LYS A 88 -9.72 -3.54 2.29
C LYS A 88 -8.76 -4.56 2.92
N LEU A 89 -7.50 -4.53 2.49
CA LEU A 89 -6.44 -5.41 2.99
C LEU A 89 -5.73 -4.84 4.24
N ALA A 90 -5.95 -3.58 4.59
CA ALA A 90 -5.40 -2.98 5.79
C ALA A 90 -6.22 -3.39 7.03
N HIS A 91 -5.53 -3.51 8.16
CA HIS A 91 -6.11 -3.88 9.45
C HIS A 91 -6.50 -2.65 10.27
N ILE A 92 -5.74 -1.56 10.08
CA ILE A 92 -5.91 -0.29 10.80
C ILE A 92 -6.04 0.83 9.77
N HIS A 93 -6.98 1.75 9.99
CA HIS A 93 -7.26 2.84 9.06
C HIS A 93 -7.14 4.20 9.74
N PHE A 94 -6.32 5.07 9.16
CA PHE A 94 -6.15 6.47 9.54
C PHE A 94 -6.71 7.37 8.44
N VAL A 95 -8.03 7.60 8.50
CA VAL A 95 -8.77 8.40 7.52
C VAL A 95 -8.70 9.90 7.83
N THR A 96 -8.76 10.74 6.81
CA THR A 96 -8.66 12.21 6.94
C THR A 96 -10.02 12.91 7.09
N ALA A 97 -11.14 12.21 6.84
CA ALA A 97 -12.49 12.75 7.00
C ALA A 97 -13.50 11.66 7.41
N LYS A 98 -14.57 12.07 8.09
CA LYS A 98 -15.66 11.16 8.50
C LYS A 98 -16.33 10.48 7.31
N SER A 99 -16.54 11.20 6.20
CA SER A 99 -17.09 10.63 4.95
C SER A 99 -16.25 9.49 4.40
N TYR A 100 -14.92 9.58 4.51
CA TYR A 100 -14.01 8.54 4.04
C TYR A 100 -14.07 7.30 4.93
N ALA A 101 -14.24 7.49 6.24
CA ALA A 101 -14.54 6.39 7.16
C ALA A 101 -15.81 5.63 6.75
N GLU A 102 -16.87 6.37 6.41
CA GLU A 102 -18.14 5.77 5.97
C GLU A 102 -18.00 5.05 4.62
N ASN A 103 -17.17 5.56 3.71
CA ASN A 103 -16.87 4.86 2.46
C ASN A 103 -16.17 3.51 2.72
N LEU A 104 -15.19 3.48 3.64
CA LEU A 104 -14.50 2.24 3.99
C LEU A 104 -15.43 1.22 4.66
N LYS A 105 -16.31 1.65 5.55
CA LYS A 105 -17.30 0.75 6.18
C LYS A 105 -18.22 0.07 5.15
N ARG A 106 -18.47 0.70 4.00
CA ARG A 106 -19.36 0.17 2.95
C ARG A 106 -18.74 -0.91 2.09
N ILE A 107 -17.41 -0.98 2.01
CA ILE A 107 -16.71 -2.05 1.28
C ILE A 107 -16.52 -3.31 2.13
N GLY A 108 -17.04 -3.29 3.37
CA GLY A 108 -16.97 -4.35 4.40
C GLY A 108 -15.56 -4.59 4.90
#